data_AF-A0A2S9YWN5-F1
#
_entry.id   AF-A0A2S9YWN5-F1
#
_cell.length_a   1.000
_cell.length_b   1.000
_cell.length_c   1.000
_cell.angle_alpha   90.00
_cell.angle_beta   90.00
_cell.angle_gamma   90.00
#
_symmetry.space_group_name_H-M   'P 1'
#
loop_
_entity.id
_entity.type
_entity.pdbx_description
1 polymer ?
#
loop_
_entity_poly.entity_id
_entity_poly.type
_entity_poly.pdbx_seq_one_letter_code
_entity_poly.pdbx_strand_id
1 'polypeptide(L)'
;MTAFAAALTTQPSVRFRQRRAFYQLYDGAYLVMTSLVLALMLSVGWQGAVREFHWWYVLLLPLAIQAQILCSVFIHNCSHGNFPKPINRLVGELCGIVVLTRYASWEIIHRRHHKYSDDVEQDPHPITPDAPGYWAFLRQTIVNVEVQLQRQFFELHGGDTPDNRRFERRRAYTSYATNLVLIACWYVLLGPIGFFFFFVPASIIGFFHLIHFNWSTHNAAKPDQGFFPVNLDHGYYWLGNRIWFGIYYHGYHHKQANLFNPMRYEAHQQARAARLAGPATSAD
;
A
#
# COMPACT_ATOMS: atom_id res chain seq x y z
N MET A 1 26.69 -9.43 -3.31
CA MET A 1 25.97 -8.14 -3.19
C MET A 1 26.31 -7.50 -1.86
N THR A 2 26.55 -6.19 -1.82
CA THR A 2 26.74 -5.46 -0.56
C THR A 2 25.43 -5.40 0.24
N ALA A 3 25.52 -5.18 1.56
CA ALA A 3 24.34 -4.98 2.41
C ALA A 3 23.47 -3.80 1.93
N PHE A 4 24.10 -2.77 1.37
CA PHE A 4 23.43 -1.61 0.78
C PHE A 4 22.64 -1.98 -0.49
N ALA A 5 23.27 -2.70 -1.43
CA ALA A 5 22.58 -3.18 -2.63
C ALA A 5 21.38 -4.07 -2.26
N ALA A 6 21.56 -4.98 -1.29
CA ALA A 6 20.47 -5.83 -0.80
C ALA A 6 19.32 -5.01 -0.18
N ALA A 7 19.61 -3.94 0.56
CA ALA A 7 18.59 -3.06 1.13
C ALA A 7 17.78 -2.27 0.08
N LEU A 8 18.37 -2.04 -1.10
CA LEU A 8 17.75 -1.35 -2.22
C LEU A 8 16.99 -2.27 -3.17
N THR A 9 17.32 -3.56 -3.24
CA THR A 9 16.73 -4.46 -4.25
C THR A 9 15.85 -5.56 -3.69
N THR A 10 15.85 -5.76 -2.38
CA THR A 10 15.10 -6.84 -1.72
C THR A 10 13.77 -6.32 -1.20
N GLN A 11 12.69 -7.07 -1.48
CA GLN A 11 11.35 -6.76 -0.96
C GLN A 11 11.33 -6.82 0.58
N PRO A 12 10.55 -5.95 1.25
CA PRO A 12 10.41 -5.95 2.72
C PRO A 12 10.08 -7.32 3.32
N SER A 13 9.10 -8.02 2.75
CA SER A 13 8.63 -9.35 3.20
C SER A 13 9.73 -10.41 3.26
N VAL A 14 10.69 -10.38 2.33
CA VAL A 14 11.84 -11.28 2.34
C VAL A 14 12.74 -11.00 3.54
N ARG A 15 13.04 -9.72 3.80
CA ARG A 15 13.87 -9.31 4.94
C ARG A 15 13.17 -9.54 6.28
N PHE A 16 11.87 -9.31 6.32
CA PHE A 16 11.03 -9.58 7.49
C PHE A 16 11.04 -11.06 7.87
N ARG A 17 10.97 -11.96 6.89
CA ARG A 17 11.11 -13.41 7.11
C ARG A 17 12.50 -13.81 7.63
N GLN A 18 13.54 -13.18 7.12
CA GLN A 18 14.92 -13.53 7.46
C GLN A 18 15.39 -12.97 8.81
N ARG A 19 14.79 -11.85 9.26
CA ARG A 19 15.30 -11.12 10.42
C ARG A 19 14.17 -10.67 11.34
N ARG A 20 14.12 -11.27 12.52
CA ARG A 20 13.22 -10.88 13.63
C ARG A 20 13.26 -9.38 13.93
N ALA A 21 14.45 -8.78 13.92
CA ALA A 21 14.65 -7.34 14.18
C ALA A 21 14.37 -6.41 12.98
N PHE A 22 13.79 -6.90 11.87
CA PHE A 22 13.59 -6.12 10.66
C PHE A 22 12.83 -4.80 10.92
N TYR A 23 11.66 -4.86 11.56
CA TYR A 23 10.85 -3.66 11.79
C TYR A 23 11.51 -2.66 12.72
N GLN A 24 12.19 -3.11 13.78
CA GLN A 24 12.89 -2.19 14.69
C GLN A 24 13.96 -1.38 13.97
N LEU A 25 14.68 -2.01 13.04
CA LEU A 25 15.70 -1.35 12.25
C LEU A 25 15.10 -0.47 11.16
N TYR A 26 14.05 -0.94 10.50
CA TYR A 26 13.35 -0.19 9.46
C TYR A 26 12.67 1.06 10.04
N ASP A 27 11.86 0.89 11.08
CA ASP A 27 11.17 1.97 11.78
C ASP A 27 12.14 2.90 12.50
N GLY A 28 13.18 2.35 13.13
CA GLY A 28 14.23 3.15 13.77
C GLY A 28 14.98 4.03 12.77
N ALA A 29 15.34 3.49 11.60
CA ALA A 29 15.95 4.28 10.53
C ALA A 29 14.99 5.37 10.03
N TYR A 30 13.72 5.04 9.83
CA TYR A 30 12.69 6.00 9.45
C TYR A 30 12.56 7.12 10.49
N LEU A 31 12.44 6.79 11.77
CA LEU A 31 12.32 7.73 12.87
C LEU A 31 13.52 8.68 12.92
N VAL A 32 14.74 8.16 12.78
CA VAL A 32 15.95 9.00 12.75
C VAL A 32 15.92 9.92 11.53
N MET A 33 15.67 9.39 10.33
CA MET A 33 15.64 10.21 9.11
C MET A 33 14.57 11.30 9.14
N THR A 34 13.34 10.96 9.55
CA THR A 34 12.26 11.95 9.65
C THR A 34 12.52 12.97 10.75
N SER A 35 13.08 12.55 11.90
CA SER A 35 13.46 13.48 12.97
C SER A 35 14.56 14.46 12.52
N LEU A 36 15.55 13.98 11.76
CA LEU A 36 16.61 14.83 11.20
C LEU A 36 16.06 15.84 10.19
N VAL A 37 15.18 15.41 9.29
CA VAL A 37 14.52 16.31 8.33
C VAL A 37 13.65 17.34 9.04
N LEU A 38 12.88 16.93 10.05
CA LEU A 38 12.09 17.83 10.88
C LEU A 38 12.97 18.85 11.60
N ALA A 39 14.02 18.39 12.28
CA ALA A 39 14.95 19.25 12.99
C ALA A 39 15.63 20.25 12.05
N LEU A 40 16.02 19.82 10.84
CA LEU A 40 16.60 20.69 9.83
C LEU A 40 15.63 21.79 9.41
N MET A 41 14.38 21.44 9.04
CA MET A 41 13.35 22.40 8.68
C MET A 41 13.14 23.44 9.79
N LEU A 42 13.07 22.99 11.05
CA LEU A 42 12.92 23.89 12.19
C LEU A 42 14.17 24.78 12.40
N SER A 43 15.38 24.22 12.27
CA SER A 43 16.62 24.97 12.50
C SER A 43 16.88 26.08 11.49
N VAL A 44 16.41 25.92 10.25
CA VAL A 44 16.54 26.93 9.19
C VAL A 44 15.36 27.90 9.18
N GLY A 45 14.44 27.79 10.15
CA GLY A 45 13.25 28.63 10.24
C GLY A 45 12.26 28.42 9.09
N TRP A 46 12.13 27.19 8.57
CA TRP A 46 11.18 26.88 7.50
C TRP A 46 9.74 27.21 7.92
N GLN A 47 9.06 28.00 7.10
CA GLN A 47 7.71 28.53 7.38
C GLN A 47 6.58 27.73 6.69
N GLY A 48 6.90 26.57 6.09
CA GLY A 48 5.97 25.83 5.26
C GLY A 48 5.99 26.26 3.78
N ALA A 49 5.62 25.32 2.91
CA ALA A 49 5.48 25.55 1.47
C ALA A 49 4.26 26.41 1.12
N VAL A 50 3.19 26.34 1.92
CA VAL A 50 1.94 27.09 1.72
C VAL A 50 1.73 28.03 2.91
N ARG A 51 2.10 29.30 2.73
CA ARG A 51 2.10 30.32 3.79
C ARG A 51 0.81 31.11 3.87
N GLU A 52 0.18 31.34 2.72
CA GLU A 52 -1.05 32.12 2.59
C GLU A 52 -2.10 31.31 1.85
N PHE A 53 -3.36 31.48 2.26
CA PHE A 53 -4.50 30.84 1.62
C PHE A 53 -4.97 31.68 0.44
N HIS A 54 -5.20 31.02 -0.69
CA HIS A 54 -5.85 31.63 -1.83
C HIS A 54 -7.01 30.75 -2.30
N TRP A 55 -8.13 31.37 -2.66
CA TRP A 55 -9.35 30.65 -3.05
C TRP A 55 -9.16 29.73 -4.26
N TRP A 56 -8.22 30.04 -5.15
CA TRP A 56 -7.91 29.18 -6.29
C TRP A 56 -7.29 27.82 -5.88
N TYR A 57 -6.82 27.68 -4.64
CA TYR A 57 -6.38 26.38 -4.09
C TYR A 57 -7.47 25.32 -4.11
N VAL A 58 -8.76 25.70 -4.07
CA VAL A 58 -9.88 24.76 -4.24
C VAL A 58 -9.74 23.97 -5.55
N LEU A 59 -9.21 24.60 -6.61
CA LEU A 59 -8.98 23.94 -7.91
C LEU A 59 -7.80 22.97 -7.89
N LEU A 60 -6.84 23.14 -6.97
CA LEU A 60 -5.72 22.22 -6.79
C LEU A 60 -6.05 21.02 -5.91
N LEU A 61 -7.09 21.10 -5.07
CA LEU A 61 -7.46 20.02 -4.16
C LEU A 61 -7.74 18.68 -4.88
N PRO A 62 -8.45 18.63 -6.02
CA PRO A 62 -8.60 17.40 -6.80
C PRO A 62 -7.26 16.80 -7.26
N LEU A 63 -6.25 17.63 -7.55
CA LEU A 63 -4.93 17.15 -7.94
C LEU A 63 -4.17 16.55 -6.75
N ALA A 64 -4.30 17.14 -5.56
CA ALA A 64 -3.74 16.57 -4.33
C ALA A 64 -4.38 15.22 -4.00
N ILE A 65 -5.71 15.10 -4.14
CA ILE A 65 -6.44 13.84 -3.98
C ILE A 65 -5.94 12.79 -5.00
N GLN A 66 -5.84 13.18 -6.26
CA GLN A 66 -5.35 12.29 -7.32
C GLN A 66 -3.92 11.83 -7.07
N ALA A 67 -3.04 12.72 -6.59
CA ALA A 67 -1.67 12.39 -6.23
C ALA A 67 -1.63 11.36 -5.08
N GLN A 68 -2.49 11.52 -4.06
CA GLN A 68 -2.60 10.56 -2.96
C GLN A 68 -3.04 9.17 -3.46
N ILE A 69 -4.08 9.13 -4.30
CA ILE A 69 -4.59 7.86 -4.88
C ILE A 69 -3.52 7.21 -5.75
N LEU A 70 -2.83 7.98 -6.61
CA LEU A 70 -1.75 7.45 -7.43
C LEU A 70 -0.59 6.92 -6.58
N CYS A 71 -0.26 7.54 -5.45
CA CYS A 71 0.73 6.99 -4.53
C CYS A 71 0.29 5.60 -4.01
N SER A 72 -0.98 5.42 -3.66
CA SER A 72 -1.54 4.11 -3.31
C SER A 72 -1.48 3.09 -4.46
N VAL A 73 -1.73 3.53 -5.71
CA VAL A 73 -1.62 2.68 -6.91
C VAL A 73 -0.17 2.25 -7.17
N PHE A 74 0.79 3.16 -7.00
CA PHE A 74 2.20 2.89 -7.25
C PHE A 74 2.84 2.04 -6.15
N ILE A 75 2.57 2.30 -4.87
CA ILE A 75 3.06 1.46 -3.78
C ILE A 75 2.50 0.02 -3.88
N HIS A 76 1.25 -0.13 -4.33
CA HIS A 76 0.63 -1.41 -4.66
C HIS A 76 1.41 -2.13 -5.78
N ASN A 77 1.68 -1.46 -6.90
CA ASN A 77 2.50 -2.01 -7.99
C ASN A 77 3.94 -2.38 -7.55
N CYS A 78 4.55 -1.54 -6.73
CA CYS A 78 5.88 -1.81 -6.18
C CYS A 78 5.89 -3.07 -5.32
N SER A 79 4.82 -3.31 -4.56
CA SER A 79 4.66 -4.50 -3.71
C SER A 79 4.73 -5.79 -4.52
N HIS A 80 4.36 -5.76 -5.80
CA HIS A 80 4.42 -6.90 -6.71
C HIS A 80 5.68 -7.01 -7.54
N GLY A 81 6.52 -5.99 -7.52
CA GLY A 81 7.75 -5.95 -8.32
C GLY A 81 7.52 -5.52 -9.77
N ASN A 82 6.49 -4.70 -10.05
CA ASN A 82 6.11 -4.31 -11.41
C ASN A 82 7.07 -3.30 -12.07
N PHE A 83 8.03 -2.77 -11.33
CA PHE A 83 9.16 -1.97 -11.83
C PHE A 83 10.49 -2.74 -11.75
N PRO A 84 11.60 -2.22 -12.28
CA PRO A 84 12.93 -2.71 -11.91
C PRO A 84 13.14 -2.71 -10.38
N LYS A 85 13.84 -3.72 -9.84
CA LYS A 85 14.00 -3.93 -8.38
C LYS A 85 14.35 -2.67 -7.57
N PRO A 86 15.39 -1.88 -7.90
CA PRO A 86 15.71 -0.66 -7.14
C PRO A 86 14.62 0.42 -7.26
N ILE A 87 13.90 0.46 -8.40
CA ILE A 87 12.81 1.40 -8.62
C ILE A 87 11.60 1.03 -7.76
N ASN A 88 11.22 -0.25 -7.65
CA ASN A 88 10.14 -0.67 -6.74
C ASN A 88 10.43 -0.22 -5.31
N ARG A 89 11.69 -0.38 -4.87
CA ARG A 89 12.08 0.03 -3.53
C ARG A 89 11.96 1.53 -3.36
N LEU A 90 12.56 2.32 -4.24
CA LEU A 90 12.54 3.77 -4.15
C LEU A 90 11.12 4.33 -4.21
N VAL A 91 10.36 3.96 -5.24
CA VAL A 91 8.98 4.44 -5.44
C VAL A 91 8.08 3.96 -4.31
N GLY A 92 8.23 2.70 -3.87
CA GLY A 92 7.49 2.16 -2.74
C GLY A 92 7.72 2.97 -1.47
N GLU A 93 8.98 3.30 -1.13
CA GLU A 93 9.29 4.12 0.05
C GLU A 93 8.75 5.55 -0.07
N LEU A 94 8.91 6.20 -1.22
CA LEU A 94 8.40 7.57 -1.47
C LEU A 94 6.88 7.62 -1.37
N CYS A 95 6.17 6.69 -2.03
CA CYS A 95 4.73 6.60 -1.92
C CYS A 95 4.30 6.23 -0.50
N GLY A 96 5.06 5.38 0.20
CA GLY A 96 4.84 5.00 1.60
C GLY A 96 4.88 6.17 2.58
N ILE A 97 5.71 7.17 2.30
CA ILE A 97 5.78 8.45 3.04
C ILE A 97 4.50 9.28 2.82
N VAL A 98 4.00 9.34 1.58
CA VAL A 98 2.79 10.10 1.22
C VAL A 98 1.53 9.45 1.80
N VAL A 99 1.41 8.12 1.72
CA VAL A 99 0.22 7.38 2.21
C VAL A 99 0.29 7.00 3.69
N LEU A 100 1.29 7.47 4.42
CA LEU A 100 1.47 7.29 5.89
C LEU A 100 1.47 5.84 6.40
N THR A 101 1.66 4.85 5.51
CA THR A 101 1.68 3.43 5.89
C THR A 101 3.10 2.85 5.86
N ARG A 102 4.04 3.56 5.21
CA ARG A 102 5.40 3.09 4.88
C ARG A 102 5.40 1.83 4.02
N TYR A 103 6.43 1.67 3.20
CA TYR A 103 6.43 0.61 2.19
C TYR A 103 6.45 -0.79 2.79
N ALA A 104 7.21 -1.00 3.87
CA ALA A 104 7.33 -2.33 4.46
C ALA A 104 6.00 -2.88 4.97
N SER A 105 5.26 -2.10 5.74
CA SER A 105 3.94 -2.52 6.25
C SER A 105 2.94 -2.72 5.14
N TRP A 106 2.93 -1.82 4.14
CA TRP A 106 2.06 -1.99 2.98
C TRP A 106 2.37 -3.31 2.25
N GLU A 107 3.63 -3.53 1.84
CA GLU A 107 3.99 -4.69 1.04
C GLU A 107 3.78 -6.01 1.79
N ILE A 108 4.14 -6.08 3.06
CA ILE A 108 4.01 -7.29 3.88
C ILE A 108 2.53 -7.70 4.04
N ILE A 109 1.68 -6.74 4.37
CA ILE A 109 0.23 -6.96 4.55
C ILE A 109 -0.42 -7.26 3.20
N HIS A 110 -0.08 -6.53 2.16
CA HIS A 110 -0.62 -6.76 0.81
C HIS A 110 -0.26 -8.15 0.28
N ARG A 111 0.96 -8.64 0.52
CA ARG A 111 1.36 -10.01 0.18
C ARG A 111 0.57 -11.05 0.98
N ARG A 112 0.24 -10.77 2.24
CA ARG A 112 -0.59 -11.65 3.06
C ARG A 112 -2.00 -11.73 2.49
N HIS A 113 -2.60 -10.60 2.10
CA HIS A 113 -3.89 -10.56 1.41
C HIS A 113 -3.90 -11.43 0.15
N HIS A 114 -2.92 -11.29 -0.75
CA HIS A 114 -2.87 -12.17 -1.93
C HIS A 114 -2.72 -13.66 -1.63
N LYS A 115 -2.07 -14.02 -0.52
CA LYS A 115 -1.89 -15.41 -0.12
C LYS A 115 -3.18 -16.01 0.44
N TYR A 116 -4.01 -15.19 1.10
CA TYR A 116 -5.15 -15.61 1.89
C TYR A 116 -6.42 -14.82 1.53
N SER A 117 -6.56 -14.44 0.26
CA SER A 117 -7.67 -13.59 -0.20
C SER A 117 -9.00 -14.15 0.26
N ASP A 118 -9.79 -13.31 0.95
CA ASP A 118 -11.12 -13.62 1.45
C ASP A 118 -11.18 -14.71 2.54
N ASP A 119 -10.04 -15.17 3.06
CA ASP A 119 -9.98 -16.01 4.27
C ASP A 119 -10.30 -15.13 5.49
N VAL A 120 -11.37 -15.48 6.19
CA VAL A 120 -11.92 -14.70 7.32
C VAL A 120 -10.91 -14.50 8.46
N GLU A 121 -9.95 -15.41 8.62
CA GLU A 121 -8.98 -15.39 9.72
C GLU A 121 -7.60 -14.89 9.31
N GLN A 122 -7.19 -15.15 8.07
CA GLN A 122 -5.81 -14.90 7.63
C GLN A 122 -5.68 -13.67 6.74
N ASP A 123 -6.74 -13.25 6.04
CA ASP A 123 -6.74 -12.00 5.29
C ASP A 123 -6.63 -10.80 6.26
N PRO A 124 -5.79 -9.79 6.00
CA PRO A 124 -5.83 -8.51 6.71
C PRO A 124 -7.12 -7.71 6.57
N HIS A 125 -7.89 -7.94 5.50
CA HIS A 125 -9.14 -7.24 5.27
C HIS A 125 -10.14 -8.15 4.54
N PRO A 126 -10.65 -9.21 5.22
CA PRO A 126 -11.68 -10.05 4.65
C PRO A 126 -13.01 -9.31 4.65
N ILE A 127 -13.86 -9.62 3.68
CA ILE A 127 -15.30 -9.35 3.80
C ILE A 127 -15.93 -10.55 4.49
N THR A 128 -16.69 -10.28 5.55
CA THR A 128 -17.33 -11.35 6.32
C THR A 128 -18.82 -11.45 5.99
N PRO A 129 -19.40 -12.67 5.93
CA PRO A 129 -20.82 -12.85 5.59
C PRO A 129 -21.78 -12.17 6.58
N ASP A 130 -21.39 -12.07 7.84
CA ASP A 130 -22.17 -11.45 8.91
C ASP A 130 -22.12 -9.91 8.87
N ALA A 131 -21.13 -9.32 8.21
CA ALA A 131 -20.96 -7.88 8.14
C ALA A 131 -20.38 -7.37 6.79
N PRO A 132 -21.06 -7.63 5.65
CA PRO A 132 -20.53 -7.31 4.31
C PRO A 132 -20.54 -5.81 3.98
N GLY A 133 -21.18 -4.98 4.82
CA GLY A 133 -21.33 -3.55 4.57
C GLY A 133 -20.00 -2.80 4.61
N TYR A 134 -19.88 -1.75 3.79
CA TYR A 134 -18.68 -0.93 3.66
C TYR A 134 -18.10 -0.43 5.00
N TRP A 135 -18.95 0.08 5.89
CA TRP A 135 -18.50 0.61 7.18
C TRP A 135 -18.01 -0.47 8.15
N ALA A 136 -18.58 -1.67 8.08
CA ALA A 136 -18.09 -2.80 8.85
C ALA A 136 -16.72 -3.22 8.34
N PHE A 137 -16.59 -3.39 7.02
CA PHE A 137 -15.32 -3.68 6.34
C PHE A 137 -14.23 -2.65 6.67
N LEU A 138 -14.55 -1.35 6.66
CA LEU A 138 -13.62 -0.29 7.01
C LEU A 138 -13.08 -0.45 8.44
N ARG A 139 -13.98 -0.63 9.43
CA ARG A 139 -13.58 -0.80 10.84
C ARG A 139 -12.75 -2.07 11.02
N GLN A 140 -13.19 -3.17 10.39
CA GLN A 140 -12.49 -4.45 10.38
C GLN A 140 -11.07 -4.28 9.86
N THR A 141 -10.91 -3.62 8.71
CA THR A 141 -9.60 -3.38 8.07
C THR A 141 -8.65 -2.61 8.99
N ILE A 142 -9.12 -1.54 9.64
CA ILE A 142 -8.28 -0.73 10.54
C ILE A 142 -7.74 -1.57 11.71
N VAL A 143 -8.57 -2.43 12.29
CA VAL A 143 -8.18 -3.28 13.43
C VAL A 143 -7.32 -4.46 12.96
N ASN A 144 -7.73 -5.13 11.89
CA ASN A 144 -7.13 -6.40 11.46
C ASN A 144 -5.74 -6.24 10.86
N VAL A 145 -5.41 -5.10 10.23
CA VAL A 145 -4.08 -4.90 9.63
C VAL A 145 -2.95 -5.09 10.66
N GLU A 146 -3.07 -4.47 11.84
CA GLU A 146 -2.07 -4.60 12.90
C GLU A 146 -2.08 -6.00 13.53
N VAL A 147 -3.27 -6.59 13.71
CA VAL A 147 -3.42 -7.98 14.21
C VAL A 147 -2.73 -8.97 13.28
N GLN A 148 -2.95 -8.86 11.97
CA GLN A 148 -2.32 -9.76 11.00
C GLN A 148 -0.82 -9.54 10.89
N LEU A 149 -0.33 -8.31 11.08
CA LEU A 149 1.10 -8.06 11.13
C LEU A 149 1.76 -8.81 12.30
N GLN A 150 1.13 -8.75 13.48
CA GLN A 150 1.58 -9.47 14.68
C GLN A 150 1.47 -10.99 14.51
N ARG A 151 0.33 -11.49 13.98
CA ARG A 151 0.15 -12.93 13.68
C ARG A 151 1.24 -13.43 12.76
N GLN A 152 1.52 -12.72 11.67
CA GLN A 152 2.58 -13.08 10.73
C GLN A 152 3.97 -13.05 11.36
N PHE A 153 4.23 -12.11 12.28
CA PHE A 153 5.48 -12.12 13.04
C PHE A 153 5.62 -13.39 13.88
N PHE A 154 4.57 -13.79 14.61
CA PHE A 154 4.58 -15.01 15.42
C PHE A 154 4.74 -16.27 14.57
N GLU A 155 4.06 -16.36 13.42
CA GLU A 155 4.20 -17.47 12.47
C GLU A 155 5.66 -17.64 11.99
N LEU A 156 6.38 -16.54 11.78
CA LEU A 156 7.72 -16.55 11.21
C LEU A 156 8.85 -16.69 12.26
N HIS A 157 8.64 -16.20 13.49
CA HIS A 157 9.72 -15.97 14.46
C HIS A 157 9.54 -16.74 15.78
N GLY A 158 9.05 -17.98 15.70
CA GLY A 158 9.03 -18.91 16.84
C GLY A 158 7.77 -18.87 17.70
N GLY A 159 6.63 -18.49 17.12
CA GLY A 159 5.32 -18.60 17.74
C GLY A 159 4.94 -17.46 18.69
N ASP A 160 3.72 -17.57 19.23
CA ASP A 160 3.17 -16.62 20.20
C ASP A 160 3.68 -16.91 21.62
N THR A 161 4.83 -16.35 21.95
CA THR A 161 5.47 -16.47 23.26
C THR A 161 5.40 -15.14 24.03
N PRO A 162 5.46 -15.14 25.38
CA PRO A 162 5.53 -13.91 26.15
C PRO A 162 6.65 -12.96 25.69
N ASP A 163 7.78 -13.52 25.24
CA ASP A 163 8.92 -12.75 24.74
C ASP A 163 8.61 -12.09 23.39
N ASN A 164 7.99 -12.82 22.47
CA ASN A 164 7.56 -12.28 21.18
C ASN A 164 6.44 -11.24 21.33
N ARG A 165 5.49 -11.42 22.26
CA ARG A 165 4.48 -10.40 22.59
C ARG A 165 5.11 -9.11 23.09
N ARG A 166 6.13 -9.19 23.96
CA ARG A 166 6.86 -8.00 24.44
C ARG A 166 7.65 -7.34 23.30
N PHE A 167 8.24 -8.14 22.43
CA PHE A 167 8.97 -7.65 21.26
C PHE A 167 8.06 -6.89 20.29
N GLU A 168 6.91 -7.48 19.91
CA GLU A 168 5.94 -6.86 19.01
C GLU A 168 5.30 -5.61 19.62
N ARG A 169 5.06 -5.59 20.92
CA ARG A 169 4.59 -4.38 21.59
C ARG A 169 5.58 -3.22 21.45
N ARG A 170 6.88 -3.48 21.62
CA ARG A 170 7.93 -2.46 21.41
C ARG A 170 7.96 -2.02 19.95
N ARG A 171 7.88 -2.96 19.01
CA ARG A 171 7.79 -2.67 17.58
C ARG A 171 6.61 -1.76 17.26
N ALA A 172 5.42 -2.06 17.78
CA ALA A 172 4.22 -1.25 17.61
C ALA A 172 4.43 0.18 18.11
N TYR A 173 4.96 0.37 19.32
CA TYR A 173 5.27 1.72 19.82
C TYR A 173 6.26 2.48 18.94
N THR A 174 7.34 1.84 18.48
CA THR A 174 8.29 2.49 17.56
C THR A 174 7.61 2.87 16.24
N SER A 175 6.77 1.98 15.69
CA SER A 175 5.97 2.24 14.49
C SER A 175 5.03 3.45 14.66
N TYR A 176 4.28 3.51 15.76
CA TYR A 176 3.38 4.63 16.03
C TYR A 176 4.14 5.95 16.24
N ALA A 177 5.22 5.93 17.02
CA ALA A 177 6.07 7.11 17.23
C ALA A 177 6.65 7.63 15.90
N THR A 178 7.12 6.70 15.05
CA THR A 178 7.61 7.04 13.70
C THR A 178 6.54 7.74 12.87
N ASN A 179 5.29 7.26 12.93
CA ASN A 179 4.20 7.85 12.17
C ASN A 179 3.81 9.24 12.68
N LEU A 180 3.85 9.47 14.00
CA LEU A 180 3.63 10.80 14.58
C LEU A 180 4.69 11.80 14.11
N VAL A 181 5.96 11.41 14.09
CA VAL A 181 7.04 12.27 13.57
C VAL A 181 6.89 12.51 12.07
N LEU A 182 6.46 11.50 11.31
CA LEU A 182 6.19 11.66 9.88
C LEU A 182 5.05 12.64 9.60
N ILE A 183 3.96 12.57 10.37
CA ILE A 183 2.84 13.53 10.30
C ILE A 183 3.34 14.94 10.65
N ALA A 184 4.16 15.07 11.70
CA ALA A 184 4.78 16.35 12.05
C ALA A 184 5.68 16.90 10.93
N CYS A 185 6.43 16.03 10.24
CA CYS A 185 7.20 16.42 9.06
C CYS A 185 6.29 16.99 7.96
N TRP A 186 5.18 16.33 7.65
CA TRP A 186 4.22 16.83 6.66
C TRP A 186 3.60 18.17 7.08
N TYR A 187 3.27 18.33 8.36
CA TYR A 187 2.74 19.58 8.91
C TYR A 187 3.74 20.74 8.75
N VAL A 188 5.00 20.53 9.14
CA VAL A 188 6.04 21.56 9.01
C VAL A 188 6.41 21.81 7.55
N LEU A 189 6.53 20.77 6.73
CA LEU A 189 6.87 20.87 5.32
C LEU A 189 5.87 21.74 4.56
N LEU A 190 4.58 21.46 4.72
CA LEU A 190 3.52 22.15 3.99
C LEU A 190 3.07 23.45 4.65
N GLY A 191 3.30 23.60 5.96
CA GLY A 191 2.67 24.63 6.78
C GLY A 191 1.21 24.27 7.12
N PRO A 192 0.58 24.99 8.07
CA PRO A 192 -0.77 24.66 8.55
C PRO A 192 -1.81 24.66 7.43
N ILE A 193 -1.72 25.62 6.51
CA ILE A 193 -2.66 25.77 5.39
C ILE A 193 -2.51 24.58 4.44
N GLY A 194 -1.29 24.31 3.97
CA GLY A 194 -1.06 23.20 3.04
C GLY A 194 -1.40 21.84 3.66
N PHE A 195 -1.11 21.67 4.94
CA PHE A 195 -1.41 20.44 5.66
C PHE A 195 -2.92 20.20 5.82
N PHE A 196 -3.66 21.16 6.38
CA PHE A 196 -5.09 20.98 6.65
C PHE A 196 -5.98 21.13 5.41
N PHE A 197 -5.55 21.90 4.41
CA PHE A 197 -6.33 22.12 3.20
C PHE A 197 -6.07 21.07 2.12
N PHE A 198 -4.82 20.65 1.92
CA PHE A 198 -4.47 19.65 0.90
C PHE A 198 -4.22 18.28 1.48
N PHE A 199 -3.25 18.16 2.39
CA PHE A 199 -2.73 16.84 2.79
C PHE A 199 -3.75 16.02 3.57
N VAL A 200 -4.43 16.61 4.56
CA VAL A 200 -5.42 15.92 5.39
C VAL A 200 -6.63 15.46 4.54
N PRO A 201 -7.31 16.32 3.76
CA PRO A 201 -8.44 15.88 2.95
C PRO A 201 -8.03 14.87 1.86
N ALA A 202 -6.89 15.08 1.20
CA ALA A 202 -6.37 14.13 0.23
C ALA A 202 -6.07 12.77 0.86
N SER A 203 -5.45 12.74 2.05
CA SER A 203 -5.17 11.51 2.79
C SER A 203 -6.44 10.77 3.20
N ILE A 204 -7.46 11.50 3.68
CA ILE A 204 -8.76 10.91 4.07
C ILE A 204 -9.46 10.31 2.85
N ILE A 205 -9.55 11.06 1.75
CA ILE A 205 -10.20 10.58 0.52
C ILE A 205 -9.41 9.42 -0.10
N GLY A 206 -8.08 9.51 -0.13
CA GLY A 206 -7.21 8.43 -0.61
C GLY A 206 -7.35 7.15 0.22
N PHE A 207 -7.50 7.27 1.54
CA PHE A 207 -7.78 6.15 2.43
C PHE A 207 -9.15 5.53 2.13
N PHE A 208 -10.22 6.34 2.05
CA PHE A 208 -11.54 5.83 1.68
C PHE A 208 -11.57 5.20 0.28
N HIS A 209 -10.84 5.76 -0.68
CA HIS A 209 -10.69 5.15 -2.00
C HIS A 209 -10.03 3.76 -1.90
N LEU A 210 -8.96 3.60 -1.11
CA LEU A 210 -8.30 2.32 -0.90
C LEU A 210 -9.24 1.28 -0.28
N ILE A 211 -10.01 1.68 0.74
CA ILE A 211 -11.00 0.80 1.38
C ILE A 211 -12.12 0.44 0.40
N HIS A 212 -12.63 1.42 -0.33
CA HIS A 212 -13.68 1.23 -1.33
C HIS A 212 -13.24 0.32 -2.47
N PHE A 213 -12.02 0.49 -2.95
CA PHE A 213 -11.42 -0.38 -3.95
C PHE A 213 -11.46 -1.83 -3.48
N ASN A 214 -10.83 -2.15 -2.34
CA ASN A 214 -10.80 -3.52 -1.82
C ASN A 214 -12.21 -4.08 -1.57
N TRP A 215 -13.10 -3.28 -0.98
CA TRP A 215 -14.48 -3.68 -0.72
C TRP A 215 -15.23 -4.01 -2.01
N SER A 216 -15.26 -3.07 -2.97
CA SER A 216 -16.03 -3.23 -4.20
C SER A 216 -15.48 -4.35 -5.09
N THR A 217 -14.16 -4.51 -5.15
CA THR A 217 -13.52 -5.49 -6.03
C THR A 217 -13.42 -6.89 -5.45
N HIS A 218 -13.93 -7.14 -4.24
CA HIS A 218 -14.10 -8.48 -3.67
C HIS A 218 -15.57 -8.92 -3.62
N ASN A 219 -16.36 -8.40 -4.56
CA ASN A 219 -17.78 -8.75 -4.75
C ASN A 219 -18.68 -8.45 -3.52
N ALA A 220 -18.28 -7.51 -2.66
CA ALA A 220 -19.05 -7.19 -1.45
C ALA A 220 -20.49 -6.73 -1.71
N ALA A 221 -20.77 -6.18 -2.88
CA ALA A 221 -22.09 -5.73 -3.28
C ALA A 221 -23.08 -6.88 -3.57
N LYS A 222 -22.58 -8.12 -3.70
CA LYS A 222 -23.38 -9.33 -4.01
C LYS A 222 -23.02 -10.47 -3.06
N PRO A 223 -23.29 -10.32 -1.75
CA PRO A 223 -22.88 -11.29 -0.73
C PRO A 223 -23.50 -12.68 -0.95
N ASP A 224 -24.66 -12.76 -1.60
CA ASP A 224 -25.33 -13.99 -2.01
C ASP A 224 -24.51 -14.84 -3.01
N GLN A 225 -23.59 -14.21 -3.75
CA GLN A 225 -22.73 -14.88 -4.73
C GLN A 225 -21.38 -15.29 -4.14
N GLY A 226 -21.11 -14.95 -2.88
CA GLY A 226 -19.83 -15.14 -2.20
C GLY A 226 -18.83 -14.01 -2.47
N PHE A 227 -17.77 -13.99 -1.67
CA PHE A 227 -16.69 -13.00 -1.75
C PHE A 227 -15.50 -13.59 -2.50
N PHE A 228 -15.09 -12.88 -3.54
CA PHE A 228 -13.92 -13.23 -4.35
C PHE A 228 -13.52 -12.03 -5.21
N PRO A 229 -12.25 -11.95 -5.65
CA PRO A 229 -11.79 -10.88 -6.51
C PRO A 229 -12.54 -10.83 -7.86
N VAL A 230 -13.10 -9.68 -8.20
CA VAL A 230 -13.83 -9.41 -9.44
C VAL A 230 -13.19 -8.29 -10.26
N ASN A 231 -13.52 -8.25 -11.55
CA ASN A 231 -13.19 -7.12 -12.42
C ASN A 231 -14.41 -6.22 -12.57
N LEU A 232 -14.26 -4.92 -12.37
CA LEU A 232 -15.31 -3.92 -12.58
C LEU A 232 -14.86 -2.94 -13.66
N ASP A 233 -15.63 -2.82 -14.75
CA ASP A 233 -15.34 -1.89 -15.87
C ASP A 233 -16.60 -1.20 -16.42
N HIS A 234 -17.48 -0.74 -15.54
CA HIS A 234 -18.68 0.02 -15.89
C HIS A 234 -18.80 1.29 -15.04
N GLY A 235 -19.61 2.26 -15.46
CA GLY A 235 -19.84 3.50 -14.72
C GLY A 235 -18.52 4.23 -14.40
N TYR A 236 -18.30 4.61 -13.14
CA TYR A 236 -17.08 5.28 -12.74
C TYR A 236 -15.86 4.34 -12.67
N TYR A 237 -16.05 3.02 -12.52
CA TYR A 237 -14.94 2.05 -12.53
C TYR A 237 -14.20 2.07 -13.87
N TRP A 238 -14.93 2.23 -14.98
CA TRP A 238 -14.38 2.38 -16.32
C TRP A 238 -13.39 3.55 -16.43
N LEU A 239 -13.73 4.69 -15.82
CA LEU A 239 -12.85 5.85 -15.78
C LEU A 239 -11.65 5.59 -14.87
N GLY A 240 -11.91 5.06 -13.67
CA GLY A 240 -10.89 4.68 -12.69
C GLY A 240 -9.83 3.75 -13.29
N ASN A 241 -10.24 2.76 -14.08
CA ASN A 241 -9.32 1.86 -14.78
C ASN A 241 -8.39 2.58 -15.76
N ARG A 242 -8.83 3.67 -16.39
CA ARG A 242 -8.00 4.43 -17.34
C ARG A 242 -7.00 5.35 -16.65
N ILE A 243 -7.39 5.95 -15.52
CA ILE A 243 -6.55 6.92 -14.81
C ILE A 243 -5.69 6.28 -13.71
N TRP A 244 -6.04 5.08 -13.24
CA TRP A 244 -5.34 4.33 -12.19
C TRP A 244 -4.86 2.96 -12.66
N PHE A 245 -4.53 2.85 -13.95
CA PHE A 245 -3.86 1.69 -14.53
C PHE A 245 -4.56 0.35 -14.26
N GLY A 246 -5.88 0.33 -14.43
CA GLY A 246 -6.67 -0.89 -14.33
C GLY A 246 -6.95 -1.35 -12.91
N ILE A 247 -6.85 -0.48 -11.91
CA ILE A 247 -6.98 -0.89 -10.50
C ILE A 247 -8.23 -1.74 -10.22
N TYR A 248 -9.37 -1.48 -10.85
CA TYR A 248 -10.61 -2.25 -10.65
C TYR A 248 -10.68 -3.57 -11.44
N TYR A 249 -9.69 -3.91 -12.25
CA TYR A 249 -9.48 -5.27 -12.78
C TYR A 249 -8.80 -6.16 -11.74
N HIS A 250 -9.38 -6.22 -10.54
CA HIS A 250 -8.76 -6.86 -9.39
C HIS A 250 -8.75 -8.39 -9.49
N GLY A 251 -9.79 -8.98 -10.08
CA GLY A 251 -9.81 -10.41 -10.40
C GLY A 251 -8.64 -10.84 -11.28
N TYR A 252 -8.29 -10.05 -12.30
CA TYR A 252 -7.10 -10.29 -13.13
C TYR A 252 -5.82 -9.99 -12.38
N HIS A 253 -5.80 -8.98 -11.53
CA HIS A 253 -4.68 -8.68 -10.67
C HIS A 253 -4.34 -9.85 -9.73
N HIS A 254 -5.33 -10.47 -9.06
CA HIS A 254 -5.11 -11.64 -8.22
C HIS A 254 -4.61 -12.86 -8.99
N LYS A 255 -5.06 -13.05 -10.24
CA LYS A 255 -4.55 -14.11 -11.12
C LYS A 255 -3.11 -13.88 -11.57
N GLN A 256 -2.73 -12.63 -11.82
CA GLN A 256 -1.38 -12.27 -12.25
C GLN A 256 -0.97 -10.89 -11.71
N ALA A 257 -0.48 -10.87 -10.47
CA ALA A 257 -0.18 -9.63 -9.77
C ALA A 257 1.07 -8.90 -10.31
N ASN A 258 1.94 -9.62 -11.02
CA ASN A 258 3.15 -9.07 -11.64
C ASN A 258 2.90 -8.34 -12.99
N LEU A 259 1.65 -7.98 -13.27
CA LEU A 259 1.25 -7.16 -14.40
C LEU A 259 0.92 -5.74 -13.92
N PHE A 260 1.64 -4.74 -14.45
CA PHE A 260 1.47 -3.35 -14.01
C PHE A 260 0.04 -2.82 -14.22
N ASN A 261 -0.56 -3.11 -15.37
CA ASN A 261 -1.96 -2.78 -15.68
C ASN A 261 -2.74 -4.06 -15.98
N PRO A 262 -3.57 -4.56 -15.05
CA PRO A 262 -4.31 -5.81 -15.22
C PRO A 262 -5.39 -5.78 -16.31
N MET A 263 -5.76 -4.60 -16.86
CA MET A 263 -6.59 -4.53 -18.08
C MET A 263 -5.93 -5.23 -19.28
N ARG A 264 -4.59 -5.37 -19.26
CA ARG A 264 -3.82 -6.03 -20.33
C ARG A 264 -3.67 -7.53 -20.13
N TYR A 265 -4.35 -8.13 -19.14
CA TYR A 265 -4.19 -9.54 -18.78
C TYR A 265 -4.42 -10.48 -19.97
N GLU A 266 -5.55 -10.35 -20.68
CA GLU A 266 -5.87 -11.25 -21.80
C GLU A 266 -4.86 -11.14 -22.94
N ALA A 267 -4.53 -9.90 -23.35
CA ALA A 267 -3.51 -9.65 -24.36
C ALA A 267 -2.14 -10.21 -23.94
N HIS A 268 -1.79 -10.12 -22.65
CA HIS A 268 -0.58 -10.72 -22.10
C HIS A 268 -0.61 -12.25 -22.18
N GLN A 269 -1.73 -12.90 -21.84
CA GLN A 269 -1.87 -14.36 -21.96
C GLN A 269 -1.78 -14.83 -23.42
N GLN A 270 -2.43 -14.13 -24.34
CA GLN A 270 -2.37 -14.43 -25.78
C GLN A 270 -0.93 -14.32 -26.31
N ALA A 271 -0.23 -13.24 -25.98
CA ALA A 271 1.17 -13.06 -26.38
C ALA A 271 2.10 -14.13 -25.77
N ARG A 272 1.86 -14.52 -24.52
CA ARG A 272 2.60 -15.60 -23.86
C ARG A 272 2.35 -16.95 -24.54
N ALA A 273 1.09 -17.27 -24.85
CA ALA A 273 0.72 -18.51 -25.54
C ALA A 273 1.36 -18.59 -26.94
N ALA A 274 1.31 -17.50 -27.71
CA ALA A 274 1.93 -17.43 -29.04
C ALA A 274 3.45 -17.66 -29.00
N ARG A 275 4.15 -17.11 -27.99
CA ARG A 275 5.60 -17.36 -27.80
C ARG A 275 5.91 -18.82 -27.47
N LEU A 276 5.04 -19.48 -26.70
CA LEU A 276 5.21 -20.88 -26.32
C LEU A 276 4.89 -21.85 -27.46
N ALA A 277 4.02 -21.46 -28.40
CA ALA A 277 3.70 -22.25 -29.58
C ALA A 277 4.87 -22.34 -30.59
N GLY A 278 5.90 -21.48 -30.48
CA GLY A 278 7.02 -21.41 -31.41
C GLY A 278 6.63 -20.84 -32.78
N PRO A 279 7.60 -20.58 -33.68
CA PRO A 279 7.26 -20.32 -35.07
C PRO A 279 6.58 -21.56 -35.65
N ALA A 280 5.42 -21.38 -36.31
CA ALA A 280 4.82 -22.45 -37.08
C ALA A 280 5.89 -22.96 -38.05
N THR A 281 6.33 -24.20 -37.88
CA THR A 281 7.21 -24.86 -38.84
C THR A 281 6.48 -24.80 -40.18
N SER A 282 6.96 -23.97 -41.09
CA SER A 282 6.54 -23.99 -42.48
C SER A 282 6.88 -25.37 -43.01
N ALA A 283 5.86 -26.23 -43.12
CA ALA A 283 5.95 -27.45 -43.86
C ALA A 283 5.99 -27.05 -45.35
N ASP A 284 7.21 -26.95 -45.87
CA ASP A 284 7.52 -26.99 -47.30
C ASP A 284 7.77 -28.45 -47.71
#